data_AF-A0A081APN3-F1
#
_entry.id   AF-A0A081APN3-F1
#
_cell.length_a   1.000
_cell.length_b   1.000
_cell.length_c   1.000
_cell.angle_alpha   90.00
_cell.angle_beta   90.00
_cell.angle_gamma   90.00
#
_symmetry.space_group_name_H-M   'P 1'
#
loop_
_entity.id
_entity.type
_entity.pdbx_description
1 polymer ?
#
loop_
_entity_poly.entity_id
_entity_poly.type
_entity_poly.pdbx_seq_one_letter_code
_entity_poly.pdbx_strand_id
1 'polypeptide(L)'
;CSRVGIMVGGRLRCLGSVQHLKSRFGDGLVFDVKLDMPNADELEYLVHNIFGNGSEFVTPVELEDKCRAFGNAQLAERVTASHPTGYSLAAAMERDGFIRAEAFCSWCVEETRFDDLNDYLVRAFGASQVVVMERQNDFARFKVRSSNNEVKLSKMFALVEDVKAKMHIREYSVSQTTLEQIFNSFASQQEEEQGAIRGVYQGA
;
A
#
# COMPACT_ATOMS: atom_id res chain seq x y z
N CYS A 1 -2.91 -23.60 -28.50
CA CYS A 1 -1.99 -22.45 -28.53
C CYS A 1 -2.82 -21.16 -28.56
N SER A 2 -3.11 -20.57 -27.40
CA SER A 2 -3.92 -19.36 -27.26
C SER A 2 -2.99 -18.14 -27.18
N ARG A 3 -2.80 -17.45 -28.30
CA ARG A 3 -2.12 -16.15 -28.35
C ARG A 3 -3.14 -15.04 -28.12
N VAL A 4 -2.74 -13.99 -27.44
CA VAL A 4 -3.54 -12.79 -27.18
C VAL A 4 -2.87 -11.61 -27.88
N GLY A 5 -3.67 -10.80 -28.58
CA GLY A 5 -3.25 -9.51 -29.13
C GLY A 5 -3.91 -8.38 -28.36
N ILE A 6 -3.14 -7.33 -28.01
CA ILE A 6 -3.67 -6.11 -27.38
C ILE A 6 -3.66 -4.99 -28.42
N MET A 7 -4.83 -4.39 -28.67
CA MET A 7 -4.99 -3.23 -29.55
C MET A 7 -5.26 -1.97 -28.75
N VAL A 8 -4.70 -0.85 -29.18
CA VAL A 8 -4.89 0.49 -28.59
C VAL A 8 -4.98 1.49 -29.73
N GLY A 9 -6.04 2.31 -29.78
CA GLY A 9 -6.26 3.29 -30.86
C GLY A 9 -6.29 2.65 -32.26
N GLY A 10 -6.99 1.51 -32.41
CA GLY A 10 -7.08 0.79 -33.68
C GLY A 10 -5.78 0.14 -34.17
N ARG A 11 -4.67 0.25 -33.43
CA ARG A 11 -3.36 -0.32 -33.78
C ARG A 11 -3.00 -1.47 -32.85
N LEU A 12 -2.49 -2.56 -33.43
CA LEU A 12 -1.95 -3.68 -32.67
C LEU A 12 -0.68 -3.24 -31.94
N ARG A 13 -0.70 -3.25 -30.60
CA ARG A 13 0.45 -2.86 -29.76
C ARG A 13 1.35 -4.05 -29.44
N CYS A 14 0.75 -5.21 -29.16
CA CYS A 14 1.51 -6.42 -28.90
C CYS A 14 0.71 -7.69 -29.19
N LEU A 15 1.44 -8.79 -29.44
CA LEU A 15 0.90 -10.12 -29.72
C LEU A 15 1.82 -11.17 -29.07
N GLY A 16 1.25 -12.10 -28.31
CA GLY A 16 2.04 -13.16 -27.67
C GLY A 16 1.19 -14.11 -26.83
N SER A 17 1.82 -15.09 -26.17
CA SER A 17 1.12 -15.85 -25.12
C SER A 17 0.89 -14.95 -23.90
N VAL A 18 -0.06 -15.31 -23.04
CA VAL A 18 -0.29 -14.60 -21.77
C VAL A 18 1.00 -14.46 -20.96
N GLN A 19 1.80 -15.51 -20.90
CA GLN A 19 3.08 -15.48 -20.18
C GLN A 19 4.10 -14.54 -20.83
N HIS A 20 4.15 -14.49 -22.16
CA HIS A 20 5.01 -13.55 -22.87
C HIS A 20 4.59 -12.10 -22.61
N LEU A 21 3.29 -11.81 -22.65
CA LEU A 21 2.77 -10.47 -22.39
C LEU A 21 3.02 -10.04 -20.94
N LYS A 22 2.80 -10.93 -19.96
CA LYS A 22 3.13 -10.67 -18.55
C LYS A 22 4.62 -10.45 -18.32
N SER A 23 5.48 -11.21 -18.99
CA SER A 23 6.94 -11.01 -18.87
C SER A 23 7.44 -9.75 -19.55
N ARG A 24 6.78 -9.29 -20.62
CA ARG A 24 7.23 -8.15 -21.43
C ARG A 24 6.62 -6.81 -21.00
N PHE A 25 5.37 -6.84 -20.53
CA PHE A 25 4.59 -5.65 -20.18
C PHE A 25 4.09 -5.66 -18.74
N GLY A 26 4.33 -6.74 -17.98
CA GLY A 26 4.02 -6.78 -16.56
C GLY A 26 4.97 -5.86 -15.79
N ASP A 27 4.39 -4.98 -14.99
CA ASP A 27 5.12 -3.95 -14.25
C ASP A 27 5.57 -4.46 -12.87
N GLY A 28 6.19 -5.63 -12.81
CA GLY A 28 6.61 -6.25 -11.54
C GLY A 28 5.54 -7.08 -10.82
N LEU A 29 5.79 -7.32 -9.53
CA LEU A 29 4.95 -8.11 -8.62
C LEU A 29 4.00 -7.22 -7.82
N VAL A 30 2.85 -7.79 -7.47
CA VAL A 30 1.91 -7.24 -6.50
C VAL A 30 2.05 -8.07 -5.22
N PHE A 31 2.34 -7.41 -4.11
CA PHE A 31 2.44 -7.99 -2.79
C PHE A 31 1.34 -7.42 -1.91
N ASP A 32 0.32 -8.24 -1.66
CA ASP A 32 -0.78 -7.93 -0.76
C ASP A 32 -0.46 -8.51 0.61
N VAL A 33 -0.62 -7.72 1.66
CA VAL A 33 -0.27 -8.14 3.02
C VAL A 33 -1.30 -7.64 4.01
N LYS A 34 -1.62 -8.47 5.01
CA LYS A 34 -2.24 -8.01 6.25
C LYS A 34 -1.32 -8.24 7.43
N LEU A 35 -1.16 -7.21 8.22
CA LEU A 35 -0.37 -7.24 9.45
C LEU A 35 -1.24 -7.67 10.62
N ASP A 36 -0.63 -8.27 11.62
CA ASP A 36 -1.29 -8.50 12.90
C ASP A 36 -1.64 -7.16 13.53
N MET A 37 -2.83 -7.10 14.12
CA MET A 37 -3.18 -6.04 15.05
C MET A 37 -2.51 -6.32 16.40
N PRO A 38 -2.28 -5.30 17.24
CA PRO A 38 -1.82 -5.56 18.60
C PRO A 38 -2.84 -6.42 19.33
N ASN A 39 -2.34 -7.40 20.08
CA ASN A 39 -3.21 -8.21 20.93
C ASN A 39 -3.57 -7.45 22.22
N ALA A 40 -4.49 -8.00 23.01
CA ALA A 40 -4.98 -7.36 24.24
C ALA A 40 -3.84 -7.08 25.23
N ASP A 41 -2.94 -8.03 25.44
CA ASP A 41 -1.83 -7.91 26.40
C ASP A 41 -0.83 -6.81 25.99
N GLU A 42 -0.49 -6.75 24.69
CA GLU A 42 0.37 -5.71 24.12
C GLU A 42 -0.27 -4.33 24.24
N LEU A 43 -1.58 -4.24 23.97
CA LEU A 43 -2.32 -2.99 24.07
C LEU A 43 -2.43 -2.51 25.52
N GLU A 44 -2.76 -3.40 26.45
CA GLU A 44 -2.83 -3.11 27.89
C GLU A 44 -1.47 -2.60 28.41
N TYR A 45 -0.38 -3.28 28.02
CA TYR A 45 0.97 -2.84 28.35
C TYR A 45 1.28 -1.44 27.82
N LEU A 46 0.95 -1.16 26.55
CA LEU A 46 1.21 0.15 25.93
C LEU A 46 0.38 1.26 26.57
N VAL A 47 -0.91 1.02 26.81
CA VAL A 47 -1.78 1.98 27.50
C VAL A 47 -1.23 2.27 28.89
N HIS A 48 -0.86 1.25 29.65
CA HIS A 48 -0.26 1.43 30.98
C HIS A 48 1.05 2.23 30.91
N ASN A 49 1.94 1.89 29.99
CA ASN A 49 3.26 2.53 29.89
C ASN A 49 3.18 3.99 29.42
N ILE A 50 2.25 4.34 28.53
CA ILE A 50 2.15 5.67 27.91
C ILE A 50 1.23 6.60 28.70
N PHE A 51 0.21 6.06 29.37
CA PHE A 51 -0.84 6.84 30.04
C PHE A 51 -0.82 6.69 31.57
N GLY A 52 -0.14 5.68 32.11
CA GLY A 52 -0.14 5.37 33.54
C GLY A 52 -1.55 5.08 34.04
N ASN A 53 -1.91 5.67 35.19
CA ASN A 53 -3.24 5.52 35.81
C ASN A 53 -4.18 6.70 35.52
N GLY A 54 -3.79 7.65 34.66
CA GLY A 54 -4.35 9.01 34.69
C GLY A 54 -5.31 9.37 33.55
N SER A 55 -5.00 9.01 32.31
CA SER A 55 -5.77 9.50 31.15
C SER A 55 -6.08 8.36 30.18
N GLU A 56 -7.35 8.10 29.94
CA GLU A 56 -7.80 7.11 28.94
C GLU A 56 -7.93 7.73 27.54
N PHE A 57 -7.50 8.98 27.38
CA PHE A 57 -7.68 9.75 26.15
C PHE A 57 -6.43 10.58 25.81
N VAL A 58 -6.30 10.90 24.53
CA VAL A 58 -5.30 11.81 23.97
C VAL A 58 -6.03 13.04 23.45
N THR A 59 -5.70 14.22 23.99
CA THR A 59 -6.19 15.50 23.45
C THR A 59 -5.23 16.05 22.38
N PRO A 60 -5.64 17.04 21.55
CA PRO A 60 -4.77 17.60 20.51
C PRO A 60 -3.43 18.13 21.03
N VAL A 61 -3.43 18.71 22.23
CA VAL A 61 -2.22 19.29 22.85
C VAL A 61 -1.28 18.21 23.39
N GLU A 62 -1.79 17.03 23.72
CA GLU A 62 -1.00 15.91 24.24
C GLU A 62 -0.50 14.97 23.14
N LEU A 63 -1.02 15.08 21.91
CA LEU A 63 -0.77 14.10 20.84
C LEU A 63 0.72 13.91 20.55
N GLU A 64 1.48 15.00 20.41
CA GLU A 64 2.92 14.90 20.13
C GLU A 64 3.68 14.25 21.29
N ASP A 65 3.37 14.62 22.53
CA ASP A 65 4.01 14.06 23.72
C ASP A 65 3.68 12.57 23.89
N LYS A 66 2.44 12.16 23.56
CA LYS A 66 2.03 10.75 23.57
C LYS A 66 2.71 9.95 22.46
N CYS A 67 2.84 10.50 21.26
CA CYS A 67 3.63 9.91 20.18
C CYS A 67 5.12 9.76 20.57
N ARG A 68 5.68 10.77 21.24
CA ARG A 68 7.05 10.73 21.77
C ARG A 68 7.22 9.66 22.85
N ALA A 69 6.26 9.53 23.77
CA ALA A 69 6.26 8.50 24.81
C ALA A 69 6.09 7.09 24.23
N PHE A 70 5.34 6.93 23.13
CA PHE A 70 5.29 5.69 22.36
C PHE A 70 6.65 5.35 21.71
N GLY A 71 7.43 6.37 21.34
CA GLY A 71 8.79 6.24 20.79
C GLY A 71 8.97 6.85 19.41
N ASN A 72 7.95 7.52 18.85
CA ASN A 72 8.00 8.13 17.53
C ASN A 72 7.13 9.39 17.48
N ALA A 73 7.73 10.56 17.70
CA ALA A 73 7.02 11.84 17.71
C ALA A 73 6.40 12.20 16.34
N GLN A 74 7.00 11.73 15.23
CA GLN A 74 6.53 12.02 13.87
C GLN A 74 5.17 11.39 13.55
N LEU A 75 4.70 10.43 14.36
CA LEU A 75 3.35 9.88 14.22
C LEU A 75 2.27 10.96 14.41
N ALA A 76 2.53 11.99 15.23
CA ALA A 76 1.56 13.08 15.43
C ALA A 76 1.23 13.82 14.12
N GLU A 77 2.22 14.00 13.24
CA GLU A 77 2.05 14.67 11.94
C GLU A 77 1.19 13.87 10.96
N ARG A 78 1.00 12.56 11.23
CA ARG A 78 0.21 11.65 10.39
C ARG A 78 -1.26 11.57 10.82
N VAL A 79 -1.65 12.17 11.95
CA VAL A 79 -3.06 12.23 12.38
C VAL A 79 -3.75 13.38 11.64
N THR A 80 -4.06 13.16 10.37
CA THR A 80 -4.68 14.16 9.49
C THR A 80 -5.76 13.53 8.61
N ALA A 81 -6.70 14.35 8.13
CA ALA A 81 -7.79 13.88 7.26
C ALA A 81 -7.31 13.30 5.91
N SER A 82 -6.10 13.63 5.47
CA SER A 82 -5.51 13.11 4.23
C SER A 82 -4.64 11.88 4.41
N HIS A 83 -4.28 11.51 5.65
CA HIS A 83 -3.46 10.34 5.90
C HIS A 83 -4.27 9.03 5.72
N PRO A 84 -3.75 8.01 5.02
CA PRO A 84 -4.52 6.81 4.65
C PRO A 84 -5.19 6.06 5.81
N THR A 85 -4.56 6.06 6.98
CA THR A 85 -5.05 5.38 8.20
C THR A 85 -5.34 6.38 9.32
N GLY A 86 -4.62 7.51 9.32
CA GLY A 86 -4.65 8.52 10.39
C GLY A 86 -5.90 9.40 10.35
N TYR A 87 -6.61 9.41 9.21
CA TYR A 87 -7.88 10.12 9.08
C TYR A 87 -8.92 9.67 10.12
N SER A 88 -8.89 8.40 10.52
CA SER A 88 -9.84 7.83 11.50
C SER A 88 -9.67 8.49 12.87
N LEU A 89 -8.43 8.65 13.31
CA LEU A 89 -8.06 9.34 14.53
C LEU A 89 -8.30 10.85 14.43
N ALA A 90 -7.98 11.47 13.28
CA ALA A 90 -8.23 12.88 13.04
C ALA A 90 -9.74 13.21 13.13
N ALA A 91 -10.59 12.37 12.53
CA ALA A 91 -12.04 12.52 12.60
C ALA A 91 -12.58 12.35 14.03
N ALA A 92 -12.03 11.42 14.82
CA ALA A 92 -12.38 11.28 16.24
C ALA A 92 -11.97 12.53 17.03
N MET A 93 -10.77 13.06 16.77
CA MET A 93 -10.27 14.27 17.39
C MET A 93 -11.15 15.49 17.08
N GLU A 94 -11.61 15.64 15.84
CA GLU A 94 -12.50 16.73 15.42
C GLU A 94 -13.91 16.61 16.02
N ARG A 95 -14.46 15.39 16.06
CA ARG A 95 -15.82 15.13 16.54
C ARG A 95 -15.94 15.19 18.06
N ASP A 96 -15.02 14.52 18.76
CA ASP A 96 -15.12 14.26 20.21
C ASP A 96 -14.17 15.15 21.03
N GLY A 97 -13.20 15.80 20.38
CA GLY A 97 -12.15 16.59 21.04
C GLY A 97 -11.02 15.74 21.63
N PHE A 98 -11.08 14.41 21.46
CA PHE A 98 -10.09 13.46 21.98
C PHE A 98 -10.06 12.15 21.18
N ILE A 99 -8.99 11.37 21.36
CA ILE A 99 -8.85 10.00 20.88
C ILE A 99 -8.77 9.06 22.09
N ARG A 100 -9.43 7.90 22.06
CA ARG A 100 -9.26 6.87 23.11
C ARG A 100 -7.85 6.30 23.11
N ALA A 101 -7.26 6.09 24.29
CA ALA A 101 -5.90 5.57 24.45
C ALA A 101 -5.70 4.24 23.71
N GLU A 102 -6.67 3.33 23.77
CA GLU A 102 -6.64 2.07 23.01
C GLU A 102 -6.56 2.29 21.50
N ALA A 103 -7.38 3.19 20.95
CA ALA A 103 -7.38 3.48 19.52
C ALA A 103 -6.07 4.15 19.08
N PHE A 104 -5.54 5.05 19.92
CA PHE A 104 -4.22 5.66 19.71
C PHE A 104 -3.11 4.62 19.70
N CYS A 105 -3.00 3.79 20.75
CA CYS A 105 -1.96 2.76 20.86
C CYS A 105 -2.07 1.74 19.73
N SER A 106 -3.27 1.29 19.37
CA SER A 106 -3.48 0.36 18.26
C SER A 106 -2.92 0.93 16.95
N TRP A 107 -3.32 2.15 16.64
CA TRP A 107 -2.89 2.82 15.41
C TRP A 107 -1.37 3.07 15.39
N CYS A 108 -0.76 3.47 16.52
CA CYS A 108 0.69 3.64 16.59
C CYS A 108 1.46 2.33 16.31
N VAL A 109 0.96 1.20 16.82
CA VAL A 109 1.56 -0.12 16.54
C VAL A 109 1.39 -0.49 15.07
N GLU A 110 0.20 -0.31 14.50
CA GLU A 110 -0.08 -0.58 13.09
C GLU A 110 0.79 0.27 12.15
N GLU A 111 0.97 1.56 12.44
CA GLU A 111 1.88 2.44 11.70
C GLU A 111 3.32 1.98 11.78
N THR A 112 3.77 1.58 12.97
CA THR A 112 5.16 1.13 13.18
C THR A 112 5.42 -0.17 12.42
N ARG A 113 4.51 -1.15 12.50
CA ARG A 113 4.63 -2.43 11.79
C ARG A 113 4.63 -2.22 10.26
N PHE A 114 3.81 -1.29 9.78
CA PHE A 114 3.82 -0.92 8.36
C PHE A 114 5.14 -0.27 7.94
N ASP A 115 5.63 0.71 8.71
CA ASP A 115 6.89 1.40 8.43
C ASP A 115 8.05 0.41 8.40
N ASP A 116 8.13 -0.50 9.37
CA ASP A 116 9.16 -1.54 9.43
C ASP A 116 9.15 -2.46 8.21
N LEU A 117 7.96 -2.90 7.78
CA LEU A 117 7.82 -3.72 6.57
C LEU A 117 8.18 -2.93 5.31
N ASN A 118 7.68 -1.69 5.18
CA ASN A 118 7.97 -0.83 4.04
C ASN A 118 9.47 -0.56 3.92
N ASP A 119 10.12 -0.20 5.03
CA ASP A 119 11.57 0.01 5.10
C ASP A 119 12.35 -1.24 4.72
N TYR A 120 11.90 -2.41 5.19
CA TYR A 120 12.52 -3.68 4.83
C TYR A 120 12.43 -3.95 3.33
N LEU A 121 11.25 -3.77 2.73
CA LEU A 121 11.06 -3.92 1.28
C LEU A 121 11.92 -2.92 0.50
N VAL A 122 11.94 -1.66 0.92
CA VAL A 122 12.75 -0.60 0.30
C VAL A 122 14.24 -0.93 0.38
N ARG A 123 14.73 -1.46 1.50
CA ARG A 123 16.12 -1.93 1.65
C ARG A 123 16.42 -3.14 0.77
N ALA A 124 15.48 -4.07 0.64
CA ALA A 124 15.65 -5.30 -0.13
C ALA A 124 15.60 -5.10 -1.66
N PHE A 125 14.76 -4.19 -2.14
CA PHE A 125 14.48 -4.01 -3.57
C PHE A 125 14.89 -2.64 -4.13
N GLY A 126 15.13 -1.66 -3.27
CA GLY A 126 15.43 -0.27 -3.62
C GLY A 126 14.19 0.63 -3.60
N ALA A 127 14.37 1.87 -3.12
CA ALA A 127 13.26 2.82 -2.92
C ALA A 127 12.47 3.13 -4.21
N SER A 128 13.12 3.16 -5.37
CA SER A 128 12.43 3.40 -6.65
C SER A 128 11.62 2.20 -7.16
N GLN A 129 11.83 1.02 -6.56
CA GLN A 129 11.22 -0.23 -7.00
C GLN A 129 10.01 -0.62 -6.14
N VAL A 130 9.87 -0.07 -4.95
CA VAL A 130 8.76 -0.36 -4.03
C VAL A 130 7.80 0.81 -4.03
N VAL A 131 6.55 0.57 -4.42
CA VAL A 131 5.50 1.58 -4.40
C VAL A 131 4.31 1.05 -3.62
N VAL A 132 3.86 1.81 -2.63
CA VAL A 132 2.61 1.53 -1.92
C VAL A 132 1.45 1.93 -2.83
N MET A 133 0.64 0.96 -3.23
CA MET A 133 -0.52 1.16 -4.10
C MET A 133 -1.80 1.41 -3.30
N GLU A 134 -1.92 0.75 -2.15
CA GLU A 134 -3.11 0.80 -1.31
C GLU A 134 -2.70 0.61 0.15
N ARG A 135 -3.35 1.35 1.05
CA ARG A 135 -3.14 1.25 2.49
C ARG A 135 -4.45 1.55 3.21
N GLN A 136 -4.97 0.57 3.94
CA GLN A 136 -6.24 0.65 4.67
C GLN A 136 -6.18 -0.27 5.89
N ASN A 137 -6.33 0.30 7.09
CA ASN A 137 -6.21 -0.44 8.36
C ASN A 137 -4.93 -1.31 8.39
N ASP A 138 -5.11 -2.61 8.63
CA ASP A 138 -4.07 -3.64 8.69
C ASP A 138 -3.63 -4.15 7.31
N PHE A 139 -4.29 -3.72 6.23
CA PHE A 139 -4.00 -4.14 4.86
C PHE A 139 -3.13 -3.13 4.11
N ALA A 140 -2.14 -3.65 3.38
CA ALA A 140 -1.37 -2.89 2.42
C ALA A 140 -1.14 -3.68 1.12
N ARG A 141 -1.13 -2.95 0.00
CA ARG A 141 -0.74 -3.48 -1.31
C ARG A 141 0.50 -2.75 -1.79
N PHE A 142 1.55 -3.51 -2.06
CA PHE A 142 2.79 -3.01 -2.63
C PHE A 142 2.91 -3.45 -4.09
N LYS A 143 3.40 -2.54 -4.93
CA LYS A 143 3.96 -2.86 -6.24
C LYS A 143 5.47 -2.94 -6.10
N VAL A 144 6.06 -4.08 -6.42
CA VAL A 144 7.51 -4.28 -6.39
C VAL A 144 8.01 -4.54 -7.81
N ARG A 145 8.74 -3.57 -8.34
CA ARG A 145 9.35 -3.60 -9.66
C ARG A 145 10.73 -4.26 -9.63
N SER A 146 11.19 -4.71 -10.78
CA SER A 146 12.55 -5.21 -10.94
C SER A 146 13.32 -4.26 -11.86
N SER A 147 14.43 -3.72 -11.36
CA SER A 147 15.35 -2.91 -12.17
C SER A 147 15.98 -3.73 -13.32
N ASN A 148 16.14 -5.05 -13.15
CA ASN A 148 16.81 -5.96 -14.09
C ASN A 148 15.94 -7.15 -14.54
N ASN A 149 14.60 -7.02 -14.46
CA ASN A 149 13.63 -8.02 -14.96
C ASN A 149 13.63 -9.42 -14.30
N GLU A 150 14.12 -9.58 -13.06
CA GLU A 150 14.05 -10.85 -12.31
C GLU A 150 13.86 -10.68 -10.79
N VAL A 151 12.85 -9.92 -10.33
CA VAL A 151 12.25 -10.30 -9.04
C VAL A 151 11.38 -11.52 -9.30
N LYS A 152 12.00 -12.70 -9.20
CA LYS A 152 11.28 -13.95 -9.30
C LYS A 152 10.27 -14.02 -8.16
N LEU A 153 9.07 -14.50 -8.48
CA LEU A 153 8.03 -14.80 -7.51
C LEU A 153 8.61 -15.62 -6.33
N SER A 154 9.43 -16.63 -6.63
CA SER A 154 10.11 -17.45 -5.63
C SER A 154 11.04 -16.66 -4.70
N LYS A 155 11.75 -15.65 -5.19
CA LYS A 155 12.62 -14.79 -4.37
C LYS A 155 11.80 -13.94 -3.42
N MET A 156 10.68 -13.37 -3.88
CA MET A 156 9.77 -12.60 -3.03
C MET A 156 9.15 -13.51 -1.96
N PHE A 157 8.65 -14.68 -2.35
CA PHE A 157 8.09 -15.66 -1.41
C PHE A 157 9.11 -16.05 -0.33
N ALA A 158 10.34 -16.44 -0.71
CA ALA A 158 11.38 -16.78 0.25
C ALA A 158 11.69 -15.61 1.21
N LEU A 159 11.85 -14.41 0.67
CA LEU A 159 12.16 -13.21 1.45
C LEU A 159 11.06 -12.86 2.46
N VAL A 160 9.78 -12.98 2.07
CA VAL A 160 8.64 -12.70 2.96
C VAL A 160 8.51 -13.80 4.02
N GLU A 161 8.66 -15.08 3.65
CA GLU A 161 8.62 -16.19 4.61
C GLU A 161 9.70 -16.05 5.68
N ASP A 162 10.91 -15.63 5.32
CA ASP A 162 12.03 -15.45 6.26
C ASP A 162 11.77 -14.35 7.31
N VAL A 163 10.90 -13.38 7.00
CA VAL A 163 10.60 -12.26 7.92
C VAL A 163 9.18 -12.23 8.43
N LYS A 164 8.34 -13.19 8.05
CA LYS A 164 6.89 -13.19 8.31
C LYS A 164 6.57 -12.94 9.78
N ALA A 165 7.20 -13.72 10.68
CA ALA A 165 7.00 -13.59 12.11
C ALA A 165 7.57 -12.27 12.67
N LYS A 166 8.75 -11.85 12.20
CA LYS A 166 9.42 -10.63 12.66
C LYS A 166 8.66 -9.37 12.26
N MET A 167 8.02 -9.37 11.09
CA MET A 167 7.28 -8.23 10.54
C MET A 167 5.79 -8.28 10.87
N HIS A 168 5.37 -9.18 11.76
CA HIS A 168 3.96 -9.32 12.15
C HIS A 168 3.03 -9.55 10.94
N ILE A 169 3.46 -10.34 9.95
CA ILE A 169 2.65 -10.63 8.77
C ILE A 169 1.70 -11.79 9.09
N ARG A 170 0.39 -11.49 9.16
CA ARG A 170 -0.65 -12.49 9.39
C ARG A 170 -0.91 -13.32 8.13
N GLU A 171 -1.20 -12.62 7.04
CA GLU A 171 -1.46 -13.21 5.73
C GLU A 171 -0.84 -12.35 4.64
N TYR A 172 -0.49 -13.00 3.53
CA TYR A 172 -0.02 -12.28 2.36
C TYR A 172 -0.28 -13.08 1.08
N SER A 173 -0.24 -12.38 -0.04
CA SER A 173 -0.18 -13.00 -1.36
C SER A 173 0.81 -12.25 -2.24
N VAL A 174 1.53 -13.00 -3.09
CA VAL A 174 2.40 -12.43 -4.12
C VAL A 174 1.89 -12.89 -5.46
N SER A 175 1.59 -11.95 -6.35
CA SER A 175 1.11 -12.24 -7.70
C SER A 175 1.88 -11.43 -8.74
N GLN A 176 1.94 -11.96 -9.97
CA GLN A 176 2.39 -11.17 -11.11
C GLN A 176 1.25 -10.29 -11.60
N THR A 177 1.59 -9.13 -12.18
CA THR A 177 0.63 -8.28 -12.87
C THR A 177 -0.25 -9.10 -13.82
N THR A 178 -1.57 -8.95 -13.72
CA THR A 178 -2.51 -9.73 -14.53
C THR A 178 -2.53 -9.24 -15.97
N LEU A 179 -3.03 -10.08 -16.89
CA LEU A 179 -3.19 -9.65 -18.28
C LEU A 179 -4.21 -8.52 -18.42
N GLU A 180 -5.26 -8.54 -17.59
CA GLU A 180 -6.26 -7.48 -17.49
C GLU A 180 -5.64 -6.16 -17.02
N GLN A 181 -4.74 -6.19 -16.03
CA GLN A 181 -4.02 -4.99 -15.58
C GLN A 181 -3.09 -4.42 -16.66
N ILE A 182 -2.42 -5.29 -17.42
CA ILE A 182 -1.62 -4.88 -18.58
C ILE A 182 -2.53 -4.24 -19.65
N PHE A 183 -3.68 -4.86 -19.92
CA PHE A 183 -4.67 -4.30 -20.84
C PHE A 183 -5.20 -2.94 -20.38
N ASN A 184 -5.58 -2.80 -19.12
CA ASN A 184 -6.07 -1.54 -18.53
C ASN A 184 -5.00 -0.45 -18.59
N SER A 185 -3.73 -0.80 -18.34
CA SER A 185 -2.60 0.14 -18.48
C SER A 185 -2.41 0.61 -19.92
N PHE A 186 -2.60 -0.27 -20.90
CA PHE A 186 -2.59 0.10 -22.31
C PHE A 186 -3.81 0.94 -22.71
N ALA A 187 -4.98 0.66 -22.14
CA ALA A 187 -6.20 1.42 -22.39
C ALA A 187 -6.12 2.83 -21.81
N SER A 188 -5.54 3.01 -20.61
CA SER A 188 -5.35 4.33 -20.00
C SER A 188 -4.32 5.21 -20.73
N GLN A 189 -3.51 4.64 -21.64
CA GLN A 189 -2.58 5.37 -22.51
C GLN A 189 -3.24 5.84 -23.82
N GLN A 190 -4.53 5.60 -24.02
CA GLN A 190 -5.27 6.27 -25.07
C GLN A 190 -5.35 7.76 -24.72
N GLU A 191 -4.47 8.57 -25.31
CA GLU A 191 -4.81 9.97 -25.54
C GLU A 191 -6.17 9.95 -26.24
N GLU A 192 -7.14 10.70 -25.72
CA GLU A 192 -8.39 10.97 -26.42
C GLU A 192 -8.03 11.32 -27.86
N GLU A 193 -8.38 10.48 -28.83
CA GLU A 193 -8.42 10.89 -30.22
C GLU A 193 -9.56 11.94 -30.33
N GLN A 194 -9.34 13.15 -29.82
CA GLN A 194 -10.00 14.37 -30.32
C GLN A 194 -9.44 14.76 -31.70
N GLY A 195 -8.99 13.77 -32.48
CA GLY A 195 -8.58 13.96 -33.85
C GLY A 195 -9.84 14.16 -34.68
N ALA A 196 -10.12 15.41 -35.04
CA ALA A 196 -11.18 15.76 -35.97
C ALA A 196 -11.20 14.77 -37.15
N ILE A 197 -12.37 14.16 -37.37
CA ILE A 197 -12.57 13.18 -38.45
C ILE A 197 -12.38 13.90 -39.78
N ARG A 198 -11.15 13.92 -40.30
CA ARG A 198 -10.87 14.38 -41.66
C ARG A 198 -11.44 13.37 -42.64
N GLY A 199 -12.63 13.65 -43.16
CA GLY A 199 -13.28 12.84 -44.19
C GLY A 199 -14.81 12.86 -44.22
N VAL A 200 -15.50 13.51 -43.27
CA VAL A 200 -16.97 13.60 -43.31
C VAL A 200 -17.39 14.75 -44.24
N TYR A 201 -17.84 14.40 -45.46
CA TYR A 201 -18.64 15.31 -46.28
C TYR A 201 -20.04 15.42 -45.67
N GLN A 202 -20.40 16.59 -45.15
CA GLN A 202 -21.81 16.93 -44.91
C GLN A 202 -22.41 17.32 -46.26
N GLY A 203 -23.27 16.45 -46.80
CA GLY A 203 -24.13 16.79 -47.92
C GLY A 203 -25.07 17.94 -47.52
N ALA A 204 -25.25 18.87 -48.45
CA ALA A 204 -26.11 20.05 -48.31
C ALA A 204 -27.57 19.71 -48.00
#